data_AF-A0A352CGW9-F1
#
_entry.id   AF-A0A352CGW9-F1
#
_cell.length_a   1.000
_cell.length_b   1.000
_cell.length_c   1.000
_cell.angle_alpha   90.00
_cell.angle_beta   90.00
_cell.angle_gamma   90.00
#
_symmetry.space_group_name_H-M   'P 1'
#
loop_
_entity.id
_entity.type
_entity.pdbx_description
1 polymer ?
#
loop_
_entity_poly.entity_id
_entity_poly.type
_entity_poly.pdbx_seq_one_letter_code
_entity_poly.pdbx_strand_id
1 'polypeptide(L)'
;KLDFPRGYHIEYWGGMSQPSYGFNWGIENLNGKYVVKGKKKEAGGYGASLKEDYRYFYGCGVGMAGRGEAIPLESNYCAIDPGKVDQYGIPVLKFNVKWSEHEINQARHMKETFKEIMHNMGAIITWGGDDDASNQWGLSKPGEIIHEAGTVRMGNDPKRSA
;
A
#
# COMPACT_ATOMS: atom_id res chain seq x y z
N LYS A 1 -22.15 -9.67 -6.85
CA LYS A 1 -21.26 -9.77 -8.04
C LYS A 1 -20.40 -8.52 -8.05
N LEU A 2 -19.08 -8.64 -8.25
CA LEU A 2 -18.15 -7.51 -8.24
C LEU A 2 -18.27 -6.70 -9.55
N ASP A 3 -17.96 -5.40 -9.50
CA ASP A 3 -18.04 -4.44 -10.61
C ASP A 3 -16.68 -4.15 -11.28
N PHE A 4 -15.70 -5.00 -11.01
CA PHE A 4 -14.40 -5.02 -11.65
C PHE A 4 -14.04 -6.47 -12.04
N PRO A 5 -13.29 -6.69 -13.14
CA PRO A 5 -13.14 -8.03 -13.72
C PRO A 5 -11.95 -8.83 -13.20
N ARG A 6 -11.01 -8.21 -12.46
CA ARG A 6 -9.79 -8.86 -11.95
C ARG A 6 -9.75 -8.89 -10.43
N GLY A 7 -9.02 -9.85 -9.88
CA GLY A 7 -8.85 -9.97 -8.43
C GLY A 7 -7.80 -9.01 -7.88
N TYR A 8 -7.74 -8.98 -6.56
CA TYR A 8 -6.62 -8.42 -5.81
C TYR A 8 -6.21 -9.42 -4.73
N HIS A 9 -4.95 -9.35 -4.29
CA HIS A 9 -4.51 -10.09 -3.11
C HIS A 9 -4.33 -9.16 -1.92
N ILE A 10 -4.36 -9.75 -0.73
CA ILE A 10 -4.20 -9.07 0.55
C ILE A 10 -2.88 -9.52 1.16
N GLU A 11 -1.99 -8.57 1.39
CA GLU A 11 -0.80 -8.73 2.21
C GLU A 11 -1.17 -8.31 3.62
N TYR A 12 -1.20 -9.25 4.56
CA TYR A 12 -1.47 -8.96 5.97
C TYR A 12 -0.24 -9.24 6.82
N TRP A 13 -0.05 -8.47 7.88
CA TRP A 13 1.05 -8.64 8.84
C TRP A 13 0.58 -8.31 10.25
N GLY A 14 1.39 -8.72 11.24
CA GLY A 14 1.12 -8.51 12.65
C GLY A 14 1.49 -9.72 13.51
N GLY A 15 1.07 -9.66 14.77
CA GLY A 15 1.26 -10.76 15.73
C GLY A 15 2.62 -10.75 16.44
N MET A 16 2.94 -11.87 17.11
CA MET A 16 4.06 -12.01 18.04
C MET A 16 5.32 -12.65 17.41
N SER A 17 5.62 -12.31 16.15
CA SER A 17 6.87 -12.76 15.53
C SER A 17 8.08 -12.16 16.23
N GLN A 18 9.25 -12.78 16.07
CA GLN A 18 10.51 -12.20 16.56
C GLN A 18 10.70 -10.79 15.95
N PRO A 19 10.97 -9.76 16.78
CA PRO A 19 11.21 -8.41 16.29
C PRO A 19 12.38 -8.38 15.30
N SER A 20 12.15 -7.85 14.09
CA SER A 20 13.22 -7.56 13.13
C SER A 20 13.75 -6.13 13.29
N TYR A 21 14.82 -5.82 12.56
CA TYR A 21 15.13 -4.41 12.28
C TYR A 21 13.88 -3.72 11.73
N GLY A 22 13.57 -2.53 12.25
CA GLY A 22 12.33 -1.84 11.90
C GLY A 22 11.13 -2.08 12.82
N PHE A 23 11.24 -2.98 13.80
CA PHE A 23 10.13 -3.28 14.70
C PHE A 23 9.59 -2.03 15.41
N ASN A 24 8.27 -1.81 15.31
CA ASN A 24 7.58 -0.62 15.83
C ASN A 24 8.23 0.70 15.39
N TRP A 25 8.79 0.77 14.18
CA TRP A 25 9.07 2.06 13.54
C TRP A 25 7.80 2.90 13.49
N GLY A 26 7.92 4.20 13.76
CA GLY A 26 6.77 5.08 13.87
C GLY A 26 6.08 5.07 15.23
N ILE A 27 6.70 4.52 16.30
CA ILE A 27 6.07 4.46 17.64
C ILE A 27 5.67 5.83 18.17
N GLU A 28 6.32 6.90 17.72
CA GLU A 28 5.96 8.29 18.01
C GLU A 28 4.52 8.65 17.59
N ASN A 29 3.94 7.91 16.63
CA ASN A 29 2.54 8.07 16.23
C ASN A 29 1.54 7.37 17.18
N LEU A 30 2.04 6.52 18.09
CA LEU A 30 1.25 5.72 19.03
C LEU A 30 1.49 6.13 20.49
N ASN A 31 2.74 6.34 20.87
CA ASN A 31 3.12 6.76 22.21
C ASN A 31 2.54 8.15 22.52
N GLY A 32 2.03 8.30 23.75
CA GLY A 32 1.29 9.47 24.21
C GLY A 32 -0.12 9.66 23.63
N LYS A 33 -0.47 9.00 22.52
CA LYS A 33 -1.82 8.99 21.96
C LYS A 33 -2.76 8.07 22.73
N TYR A 34 -2.28 6.87 23.09
CA TYR A 34 -3.07 5.85 23.78
C TYR A 34 -2.68 5.69 25.25
N VAL A 35 -3.64 5.20 26.04
CA VAL A 35 -3.42 4.88 27.45
C VAL A 35 -2.65 3.56 27.55
N VAL A 36 -1.49 3.61 28.20
CA VAL A 36 -0.62 2.44 28.43
C VAL A 36 -0.62 2.14 29.92
N LYS A 37 -1.10 0.94 30.30
CA LYS A 37 -1.27 0.52 31.70
C LYS A 37 -2.03 1.55 32.56
N GLY A 38 -3.13 2.08 32.04
CA GLY A 38 -3.97 3.06 32.74
C GLY A 38 -3.39 4.48 32.83
N LYS A 39 -2.25 4.76 32.18
CA LYS A 39 -1.63 6.09 32.16
C LYS A 39 -1.49 6.61 30.73
N LYS A 40 -1.93 7.84 30.49
CA LYS A 40 -1.59 8.59 29.28
C LYS A 40 -0.21 9.24 29.51
N LYS A 41 0.73 8.96 28.61
CA LYS A 41 2.11 9.46 28.68
C LYS A 41 2.27 10.71 27.82
N GLU A 42 3.34 11.46 28.04
CA GLU A 42 3.79 12.43 27.03
C GLU A 42 4.39 11.69 25.83
N ALA A 43 4.26 12.29 24.64
CA ALA A 43 4.78 11.73 23.42
C ALA A 43 6.31 11.88 23.35
N GLY A 44 6.99 10.91 22.72
CA GLY A 44 8.43 10.86 22.52
C GLY A 44 9.23 10.35 23.73
N GLY A 45 10.46 10.85 23.84
CA GLY A 45 11.38 10.53 24.92
C GLY A 45 12.27 9.30 24.67
N TYR A 46 12.96 8.87 25.71
CA TYR A 46 13.87 7.72 25.71
C TYR A 46 13.81 7.01 27.07
N GLY A 47 14.48 5.87 27.19
CA GLY A 47 14.62 5.17 28.47
C GLY A 47 13.41 4.31 28.85
N ALA A 48 13.16 4.15 30.15
CA ALA A 48 12.23 3.15 30.68
C ALA A 48 10.78 3.34 30.23
N SER A 49 10.30 4.59 30.14
CA SER A 49 8.94 4.91 29.72
C SER A 49 8.66 4.44 28.28
N LEU A 50 9.55 4.80 27.35
CA LEU A 50 9.44 4.39 25.94
C LEU A 50 9.56 2.86 25.79
N LYS A 51 10.49 2.22 26.52
CA LYS A 51 10.61 0.74 26.53
C LYS A 51 9.34 0.05 27.01
N GLU A 52 8.56 0.66 27.89
CA GLU A 52 7.26 0.11 28.30
C GLU A 52 6.25 0.17 27.15
N ASP A 53 6.22 1.24 26.36
CA ASP A 53 5.29 1.35 25.23
C ASP A 53 5.61 0.33 24.14
N TYR A 54 6.90 0.14 23.82
CA TYR A 54 7.32 -0.92 22.89
C TYR A 54 6.83 -2.30 23.33
N ARG A 55 6.90 -2.61 24.63
CA ARG A 55 6.43 -3.89 25.17
C ARG A 55 4.91 -3.97 25.20
N TYR A 56 4.22 -2.87 25.48
CA TYR A 56 2.77 -2.83 25.56
C TYR A 56 2.12 -3.00 24.18
N PHE A 57 2.67 -2.37 23.15
CA PHE A 57 2.16 -2.49 21.78
C PHE A 57 2.69 -3.73 21.04
N TYR A 58 3.66 -4.45 21.61
CA TYR A 58 4.20 -5.66 20.98
C TYR A 58 3.11 -6.72 20.80
N GLY A 59 2.97 -7.22 19.57
CA GLY A 59 1.97 -8.22 19.22
C GLY A 59 0.56 -7.70 19.02
N CYS A 60 0.29 -6.42 19.33
CA CYS A 60 -1.05 -5.82 19.18
C CYS A 60 -1.29 -5.20 17.79
N GLY A 61 -0.24 -5.04 16.99
CA GLY A 61 -0.34 -4.51 15.63
C GLY A 61 -0.85 -5.57 14.66
N VAL A 62 -1.84 -5.19 13.86
CA VAL A 62 -2.25 -5.89 12.63
C VAL A 62 -2.32 -4.86 11.51
N GLY A 63 -1.83 -5.20 10.34
CA GLY A 63 -1.88 -4.34 9.15
C GLY A 63 -2.27 -5.14 7.92
N MET A 64 -2.84 -4.43 6.95
CA MET A 64 -3.21 -4.97 5.64
C MET A 64 -2.83 -3.97 4.56
N ALA A 65 -2.28 -4.49 3.47
CA ALA A 65 -2.12 -3.81 2.19
C ALA A 65 -2.75 -4.70 1.12
N GLY A 66 -3.17 -4.11 0.00
CA GLY A 66 -3.63 -4.88 -1.13
C GLY A 66 -2.93 -4.51 -2.40
N ARG A 67 -2.89 -5.48 -3.31
CA ARG A 67 -2.31 -5.35 -4.65
C ARG A 67 -3.36 -5.78 -5.67
N GLY A 68 -3.76 -4.81 -6.48
CA GLY A 68 -4.71 -4.99 -7.56
C GLY A 68 -4.04 -5.38 -8.87
N GLU A 69 -4.70 -6.23 -9.65
CA GLU A 69 -4.32 -6.44 -11.04
C GLU A 69 -4.99 -5.37 -11.91
N ALA A 70 -4.18 -4.53 -12.56
CA ALA A 70 -4.65 -3.53 -13.50
C ALA A 70 -5.00 -4.16 -14.86
N ILE A 71 -6.05 -3.67 -15.50
CA ILE A 71 -6.45 -4.09 -16.83
C ILE A 71 -5.46 -3.57 -17.87
N PRO A 72 -5.02 -4.43 -18.82
CA PRO A 72 -4.19 -3.96 -19.94
C PRO A 72 -5.02 -3.02 -20.82
N LEU A 73 -4.58 -1.77 -20.91
CA LEU A 73 -5.16 -0.76 -21.79
C LEU A 73 -4.14 -0.39 -22.87
N GLU A 74 -4.57 -0.37 -24.13
CA GLU A 74 -3.71 0.07 -25.24
C GLU A 74 -3.27 1.53 -25.08
N SER A 75 -4.12 2.36 -24.47
CA SER A 75 -3.76 3.75 -24.13
C SER A 75 -2.69 3.85 -23.06
N ASN A 76 -2.44 2.79 -22.28
CA ASN A 76 -1.37 2.74 -21.30
C ASN A 76 -0.12 2.18 -21.98
N TYR A 77 0.90 3.02 -22.13
CA TYR A 77 2.15 2.65 -22.80
C TYR A 77 3.35 3.36 -22.19
N CYS A 78 4.54 2.90 -22.52
CA CYS A 78 5.79 3.60 -22.27
C CYS A 78 6.56 3.77 -23.58
N ALA A 79 7.34 4.84 -23.68
CA ALA A 79 8.23 5.10 -24.79
C ALA A 79 9.55 5.68 -24.27
N ILE A 80 10.61 5.63 -25.07
CA ILE A 80 11.86 6.34 -24.75
C ILE A 80 11.60 7.85 -24.73
N ASP A 81 12.08 8.52 -23.68
CA ASP A 81 12.07 9.98 -23.60
C ASP A 81 13.22 10.56 -24.45
N PRO A 82 12.94 11.28 -25.55
CA PRO A 82 14.00 11.81 -26.42
C PRO A 82 14.80 12.94 -25.76
N GLY A 83 14.30 13.54 -24.67
CA GLY A 83 14.93 14.67 -23.99
C GLY A 83 15.61 14.32 -22.68
N LYS A 84 15.64 13.03 -22.29
CA LYS A 84 16.10 12.64 -20.95
C LYS A 84 16.90 11.34 -20.97
N VAL A 85 18.03 11.39 -20.29
CA VAL A 85 18.89 10.24 -19.97
C VAL A 85 19.07 10.15 -18.46
N ASP A 86 19.44 8.97 -17.96
CA ASP A 86 19.86 8.78 -16.58
C ASP A 86 21.30 9.28 -16.34
N GLN A 87 21.81 9.08 -15.12
CA GLN A 87 23.16 9.49 -14.73
C GLN A 87 24.30 8.80 -15.51
N TYR A 88 23.99 7.72 -16.24
CA TYR A 88 24.93 6.95 -17.05
C TYR A 88 24.78 7.23 -18.56
N GLY A 89 23.91 8.17 -18.94
CA GLY A 89 23.66 8.53 -20.33
C GLY A 89 22.69 7.57 -21.04
N ILE A 90 21.97 6.71 -20.31
CA ILE A 90 21.02 5.76 -20.89
C ILE A 90 19.65 6.46 -21.03
N PRO A 91 19.00 6.42 -22.22
CA PRO A 91 17.66 6.97 -22.40
C PRO A 91 16.65 6.35 -21.43
N VAL A 92 15.84 7.19 -20.77
CA VAL A 92 14.85 6.73 -19.80
C VAL A 92 13.48 6.53 -20.43
N LEU A 93 12.64 5.69 -19.80
CA LEU A 93 11.25 5.54 -20.20
C LEU A 93 10.40 6.71 -19.70
N LYS A 94 9.53 7.19 -20.59
CA LYS A 94 8.39 8.05 -20.28
C LYS A 94 7.12 7.20 -20.29
N PHE A 95 6.40 7.21 -19.18
CA PHE A 95 5.18 6.45 -18.99
C PHE A 95 3.94 7.32 -19.25
N ASN A 96 3.01 6.80 -20.03
CA ASN A 96 1.66 7.33 -20.18
C ASN A 96 0.69 6.29 -19.63
N VAL A 97 0.35 6.39 -18.36
CA VAL A 97 -0.46 5.40 -17.64
C VAL A 97 -1.55 6.10 -16.84
N LYS A 98 -2.76 5.56 -16.91
CA LYS A 98 -3.91 5.98 -16.09
C LYS A 98 -4.63 4.77 -15.51
N TRP A 99 -5.30 4.99 -14.39
CA TRP A 99 -6.26 4.05 -13.83
C TRP A 99 -7.58 4.10 -14.61
N SER A 100 -8.19 2.93 -14.83
CA SER A 100 -9.58 2.85 -15.28
C SER A 100 -10.55 2.81 -14.10
N GLU A 101 -11.85 2.88 -14.38
CA GLU A 101 -12.87 2.68 -13.35
C GLU A 101 -12.78 1.31 -12.68
N HIS A 102 -12.26 0.28 -13.37
CA HIS A 102 -12.09 -1.04 -12.77
C HIS A 102 -11.07 -1.04 -11.64
N GLU A 103 -9.92 -0.39 -11.80
CA GLU A 103 -8.93 -0.29 -10.73
C GLU A 103 -9.45 0.54 -9.55
N ILE A 104 -10.18 1.63 -9.84
CA ILE A 104 -10.79 2.48 -8.81
C ILE A 104 -11.84 1.69 -8.02
N ASN A 105 -12.73 0.95 -8.69
CA ASN A 105 -13.74 0.12 -8.03
C ASN A 105 -13.11 -1.04 -7.24
N GLN A 106 -12.01 -1.61 -7.75
CA GLN A 106 -11.25 -2.63 -7.07
C GLN A 106 -10.61 -2.09 -5.78
N ALA A 107 -10.01 -0.89 -5.82
CA ALA A 107 -9.45 -0.23 -4.65
C ALA A 107 -10.52 0.11 -3.61
N ARG A 108 -11.68 0.63 -4.05
CA ARG A 108 -12.84 0.85 -3.18
C ARG A 108 -13.22 -0.41 -2.42
N HIS A 109 -13.50 -1.49 -3.17
CA HIS A 109 -13.94 -2.75 -2.57
C HIS A 109 -12.89 -3.32 -1.61
N MET A 110 -11.61 -3.26 -2.00
CA MET A 110 -10.49 -3.67 -1.15
C MET A 110 -10.46 -2.90 0.18
N LYS A 111 -10.57 -1.56 0.15
CA LYS A 111 -10.50 -0.73 1.35
C LYS A 111 -11.73 -0.89 2.24
N GLU A 112 -12.91 -1.03 1.67
CA GLU A 112 -14.14 -1.35 2.40
C GLU A 112 -14.03 -2.72 3.08
N THR A 113 -13.52 -3.72 2.37
CA THR A 113 -13.24 -5.06 2.93
C THR A 113 -12.25 -4.98 4.10
N PHE A 114 -11.18 -4.20 3.99
CA PHE A 114 -10.20 -4.05 5.08
C PHE A 114 -10.83 -3.36 6.29
N LYS A 115 -11.63 -2.31 6.08
CA LYS A 115 -12.36 -1.61 7.15
C LYS A 115 -13.31 -2.57 7.87
N GLU A 116 -14.05 -3.40 7.13
CA GLU A 116 -14.95 -4.41 7.70
C GLU A 116 -14.19 -5.46 8.53
N ILE A 117 -13.10 -6.02 8.01
CA ILE A 117 -12.28 -7.01 8.75
C ILE A 117 -11.75 -6.39 10.05
N MET A 118 -11.15 -5.20 9.97
CA MET A 118 -10.60 -4.51 11.14
C MET A 118 -11.68 -4.17 12.17
N HIS A 119 -12.86 -3.73 11.72
CA HIS A 119 -14.00 -3.48 12.60
C HIS A 119 -14.43 -4.76 13.35
N ASN A 120 -14.60 -5.87 12.62
CA ASN A 120 -15.01 -7.15 13.18
C ASN A 120 -13.96 -7.75 14.14
N MET A 121 -12.69 -7.41 13.95
CA MET A 121 -11.61 -7.76 14.90
C MET A 121 -11.61 -6.90 16.17
N GLY A 122 -12.39 -5.82 16.23
CA GLY A 122 -12.31 -4.82 17.30
C GLY A 122 -11.03 -3.98 17.25
N ALA A 123 -10.40 -3.89 16.08
CA ALA A 123 -9.15 -3.15 15.92
C ALA A 123 -9.41 -1.63 15.98
N ILE A 124 -8.42 -0.90 16.52
CA ILE A 124 -8.37 0.55 16.46
C ILE A 124 -7.57 0.92 15.22
N ILE A 125 -8.20 1.63 14.27
CA ILE A 125 -7.50 2.10 13.07
C ILE A 125 -6.49 3.17 13.46
N THR A 126 -5.21 2.91 13.23
CA THR A 126 -4.13 3.83 13.57
C THR A 126 -3.47 4.50 12.35
N TRP A 127 -3.70 3.99 11.13
CA TRP A 127 -3.33 4.60 9.84
C TRP A 127 -4.22 4.09 8.69
N GLY A 128 -4.24 4.78 7.54
CA GLY A 128 -4.84 4.30 6.28
C GLY A 128 -6.38 4.18 6.28
N GLY A 129 -7.05 4.87 7.20
CA GLY A 129 -8.51 4.88 7.35
C GLY A 129 -9.21 6.03 6.60
N ASP A 130 -8.43 6.96 6.07
CA ASP A 130 -8.82 8.22 5.44
C ASP A 130 -8.99 8.14 3.92
N ASP A 131 -8.81 6.95 3.34
CA ASP A 131 -9.00 6.73 1.91
C ASP A 131 -10.48 6.68 1.51
N ASP A 132 -10.82 7.46 0.48
CA ASP A 132 -12.15 7.66 -0.06
C ASP A 132 -12.14 8.05 -1.56
N ALA A 133 -13.27 8.47 -2.11
CA ALA A 133 -13.37 8.83 -3.52
C ALA A 133 -12.44 10.00 -3.93
N SER A 134 -12.12 10.92 -3.02
CA SER A 134 -11.29 12.10 -3.32
C SER A 134 -9.84 11.74 -3.66
N ASN A 135 -9.37 10.58 -3.20
CA ASN A 135 -8.03 10.06 -3.46
C ASN A 135 -8.06 8.68 -4.14
N GLN A 136 -9.17 8.33 -4.79
CA GLN A 136 -9.36 7.05 -5.48
C GLN A 136 -9.09 5.83 -4.56
N TRP A 137 -9.57 5.93 -3.31
CA TRP A 137 -9.39 4.92 -2.26
C TRP A 137 -7.93 4.55 -2.01
N GLY A 138 -7.03 5.55 -2.07
CA GLY A 138 -5.62 5.37 -1.76
C GLY A 138 -4.83 4.64 -2.85
N LEU A 139 -5.31 4.66 -4.10
CA LEU A 139 -4.52 4.16 -5.23
C LEU A 139 -3.19 4.92 -5.33
N SER A 140 -2.08 4.20 -5.22
CA SER A 140 -0.74 4.72 -5.44
C SER A 140 -0.60 5.25 -6.88
N LYS A 141 0.39 6.12 -7.10
CA LYS A 141 0.69 6.56 -8.46
C LYS A 141 1.20 5.36 -9.27
N PRO A 142 0.91 5.30 -10.59
CA PRO A 142 1.47 4.26 -11.44
C PRO A 142 2.99 4.14 -11.26
N GLY A 143 3.45 2.90 -11.00
CA GLY A 143 4.86 2.55 -10.81
C GLY A 143 5.40 2.65 -9.38
N GLU A 144 4.66 3.23 -8.42
CA GLU A 144 5.12 3.27 -7.01
C GLU A 144 5.22 1.88 -6.36
N ILE A 145 4.55 0.87 -6.94
CA ILE A 145 4.49 -0.50 -6.43
C ILE A 145 5.45 -1.46 -7.19
N ILE A 146 6.38 -0.94 -8.00
CA ILE A 146 7.54 -1.66 -8.58
C ILE A 146 7.22 -2.96 -9.37
N HIS A 147 5.97 -3.15 -9.78
CA HIS A 147 5.44 -4.34 -10.46
C HIS A 147 4.95 -4.02 -11.88
N GLU A 148 5.68 -3.19 -12.62
CA GLU A 148 5.35 -2.84 -14.00
C GLU A 148 5.53 -4.06 -14.91
N ALA A 149 4.50 -4.38 -15.69
CA ALA A 149 4.51 -5.52 -16.61
C ALA A 149 3.83 -5.16 -17.94
N GLY A 150 4.09 -5.96 -18.97
CA GLY A 150 3.41 -5.86 -20.27
C GLY A 150 3.99 -4.84 -21.25
N THR A 151 5.13 -4.20 -20.93
CA THR A 151 5.83 -3.25 -21.81
C THR A 151 6.36 -3.91 -23.09
N VAL A 152 6.74 -5.19 -23.00
CA VAL A 152 7.07 -6.07 -24.13
C VAL A 152 6.27 -7.35 -23.96
N ARG A 153 4.99 -7.33 -24.35
CA ARG A 153 4.07 -8.43 -24.09
C ARG A 153 4.25 -9.58 -25.08
N MET A 154 4.25 -10.80 -24.55
CA MET A 154 4.15 -12.04 -25.35
C MET A 154 2.70 -12.29 -25.77
N GLY A 155 2.51 -12.92 -26.92
CA GLY A 155 1.19 -13.26 -27.44
C GLY A 155 1.27 -14.18 -28.65
N ASN A 156 0.10 -14.62 -29.12
CA ASN A 156 -0.04 -15.49 -30.31
C ASN A 156 -0.34 -14.70 -31.60
N ASP A 157 -0.61 -13.40 -31.49
CA ASP A 157 -0.84 -12.51 -32.63
C ASP A 157 0.36 -11.55 -32.77
N PRO A 158 1.22 -11.74 -33.79
CA PRO A 158 2.40 -10.90 -34.00
C PRO A 158 2.07 -9.44 -34.32
N LYS A 159 0.82 -9.11 -34.66
CA LYS A 159 0.39 -7.70 -34.82
C LYS A 159 0.11 -7.04 -33.48
N ARG A 160 -0.04 -7.83 -32.41
CA ARG A 160 -0.41 -7.38 -31.07
C ARG A 160 0.54 -7.89 -29.99
N SER A 161 1.67 -8.48 -30.32
CA SER A 161 2.71 -8.87 -29.37
C SER A 161 4.09 -8.64 -29.97
N ALA A 162 5.10 -8.61 -29.11
CA ALA A 162 6.50 -8.57 -29.54
C ALA A 162 6.93 -9.90 -30.17
#